data_AF-A0A9P5D319-F1
#
_entry.id   AF-A0A9P5D319-F1
#
_cell.length_a   1.000
_cell.length_b   1.000
_cell.length_c   1.000
_cell.angle_alpha   90.00
_cell.angle_beta   90.00
_cell.angle_gamma   90.00
#
_symmetry.space_group_name_H-M   'P 1'
#
loop_
_entity.id
_entity.type
_entity.pdbx_description
1 polymer ?
#
loop_
_entity_poly.entity_id
_entity_poly.type
_entity_poly.pdbx_seq_one_letter_code
_entity_poly.pdbx_strand_id
1 'polypeptide(L)' 'MADLHSRLWTGASSVWPQNYIDVLQIHRIDRDTPSEEVMRALHELVVSGEVRCLGASSMHAWELARLLYTTQMHD' A
#
# COMPACT_ATOMS: atom_id res chain seq x y z
N MET A 1 5.85 -20.39 0.52
CA MET A 1 6.07 -19.03 -0.01
C MET A 1 6.60 -18.10 1.10
N ALA A 2 7.75 -18.42 1.70
CA ALA A 2 8.31 -17.65 2.83
C ALA A 2 9.68 -17.01 2.51
N ASP A 3 10.16 -17.11 1.26
CA ASP A 3 11.57 -16.81 0.93
C ASP A 3 11.78 -15.55 0.06
N LEU A 4 10.71 -14.83 -0.30
CA LEU A 4 10.83 -13.61 -1.11
C LEU A 4 10.87 -12.32 -0.26
N HIS A 5 10.26 -12.31 0.93
CA HIS A 5 10.23 -11.14 1.82
C HIS A 5 11.60 -10.79 2.45
N SER A 6 12.53 -11.75 2.59
CA SER A 6 13.80 -11.49 3.29
C SER A 6 14.91 -10.89 2.40
N ARG A 7 14.79 -11.01 1.07
CA ARG A 7 15.93 -10.80 0.16
C ARG A 7 16.05 -9.39 -0.40
N LEU A 8 14.98 -8.58 -0.33
CA LEU A 8 15.01 -7.16 -0.73
C LEU A 8 15.25 -6.21 0.45
N TRP A 9 14.95 -6.62 1.68
CA TRP A 9 14.97 -5.74 2.86
C TRP A 9 16.32 -5.69 3.59
N THR A 10 17.13 -6.76 3.53
CA THR A 10 18.34 -6.92 4.34
C THR A 10 19.49 -5.96 4.01
N GLY A 11 19.47 -5.30 2.84
CA GLY A 11 20.48 -4.30 2.47
C GLY A 11 20.28 -2.91 3.11
N ALA A 12 19.06 -2.58 3.55
CA ALA A 12 18.73 -1.27 4.13
C ALA A 12 18.84 -1.22 5.67
N SER A 13 18.87 -2.40 6.31
CA SER A 13 18.79 -2.55 7.76
C SER A 13 19.98 -1.96 8.54
N SER A 14 21.12 -1.69 7.89
CA SER A 14 22.26 -1.02 8.56
C SER A 14 22.22 0.50 8.51
N VAL A 15 21.37 1.09 7.66
CA VAL A 15 21.27 2.56 7.49
C VAL A 15 20.04 3.12 8.21
N TRP A 16 18.94 2.36 8.27
CA TRP A 16 17.73 2.77 8.97
C TRP A 16 17.19 1.63 9.82
N PRO A 17 16.99 1.84 11.14
CA PRO A 17 16.55 0.79 12.07
C PRO A 17 15.05 0.46 11.96
N GLN A 18 14.28 1.17 11.12
CA GLN A 18 12.85 0.92 10.93
C GLN A 18 12.61 -0.33 10.09
N ASN A 19 11.69 -1.18 10.56
CA ASN A 19 11.23 -2.40 9.89
C ASN A 19 9.88 -2.21 9.16
N TYR A 20 9.47 -0.96 8.94
CA TYR A 20 8.19 -0.60 8.34
C TYR A 20 8.34 0.70 7.53
N ILE A 21 7.37 0.95 6.66
CA ILE A 21 7.23 2.18 5.88
C ILE A 21 6.24 3.10 6.60
N ASP A 22 6.67 4.33 6.94
CA ASP A 22 5.77 5.30 7.57
C ASP A 22 4.65 5.73 6.62
N VAL A 23 4.98 6.09 5.37
CA VAL A 23 4.02 6.51 4.36
C VAL A 23 4.28 5.79 3.04
N LEU A 24 3.36 4.93 2.62
CA LEU A 24 3.36 4.35 1.27
C LEU A 24 2.43 5.19 0.38
N GLN A 25 2.99 5.85 -0.62
CA GLN A 25 2.23 6.70 -1.54
C GLN A 25 1.96 5.99 -2.86
N ILE A 26 0.69 5.91 -3.27
CA ILE A 26 0.32 5.54 -4.64
C ILE A 26 0.80 6.65 -5.56
N HIS A 27 1.88 6.42 -6.29
CA HIS A 27 2.50 7.42 -7.16
C HIS A 27 1.62 7.81 -8.36
N ARG A 28 0.84 6.85 -8.87
CA ARG A 28 -0.15 7.01 -9.93
C ARG A 28 -1.14 5.85 -9.84
N ILE A 29 -2.41 6.13 -10.08
CA ILE A 29 -3.41 5.06 -10.14
C ILE A 29 -3.28 4.27 -11.45
N ASP A 30 -3.22 2.95 -11.34
CA ASP A 30 -3.47 2.07 -12.47
C ASP A 30 -4.98 1.93 -12.67
N ARG A 31 -5.45 2.24 -13.88
CA ARG A 31 -6.88 2.24 -14.22
C ARG A 31 -7.36 0.90 -14.74
N ASP A 32 -6.43 0.00 -15.06
CA ASP A 32 -6.74 -1.33 -15.58
C ASP A 32 -6.90 -2.34 -14.44
N THR A 33 -6.35 -2.06 -13.25
CA THR A 33 -6.51 -2.89 -12.05
C THR A 33 -7.82 -2.56 -11.32
N PRO A 34 -8.65 -3.56 -10.96
CA PRO A 34 -9.87 -3.35 -10.17
C PRO A 34 -9.59 -2.67 -8.82
N SER A 35 -10.43 -1.71 -8.45
CA SER A 35 -10.28 -0.94 -7.20
C SER A 35 -10.27 -1.83 -5.96
N GLU A 36 -11.05 -2.92 -5.96
CA GLU A 36 -11.12 -3.90 -4.87
C GLU A 36 -9.80 -4.65 -4.69
N GLU A 37 -9.11 -4.95 -5.79
CA GLU A 37 -7.79 -5.59 -5.74
C GLU A 37 -6.74 -4.64 -5.20
N VAL A 38 -6.73 -3.39 -5.67
CA VAL A 38 -5.84 -2.34 -5.16
C VAL A 38 -6.05 -2.15 -3.66
N MET A 39 -7.29 -1.95 -3.22
CA MET A 39 -7.59 -1.69 -1.82
C MET A 39 -7.33 -2.89 -0.91
N ARG A 40 -7.58 -4.13 -1.38
CA ARG A 40 -7.22 -5.35 -0.63
C ARG A 40 -5.71 -5.45 -0.42
N ALA A 41 -4.91 -5.26 -1.48
CA ALA A 41 -3.46 -5.32 -1.38
C ALA A 41 -2.91 -4.25 -0.42
N LEU A 42 -3.42 -3.02 -0.50
CA LEU A 42 -3.03 -1.94 0.41
C LEU A 42 -3.48 -2.21 1.86
N HIS A 43 -4.65 -2.81 2.06
CA HIS A 43 -5.15 -3.18 3.38
C HIS A 43 -4.28 -4.26 4.02
N GLU A 44 -3.87 -5.29 3.26
CA GLU A 44 -2.99 -6.35 3.76
C GLU A 44 -1.65 -5.80 4.29
N LEU A 45 -1.06 -4.82 3.60
CA LEU A 45 0.18 -4.15 4.05
C LEU A 45 0.01 -3.35 5.34
N VAL A 46 -1.16 -2.75 5.54
CA VAL A 46 -1.48 -2.01 6.77
C VAL A 46 -1.71 -2.99 7.93
N VAL A 47 -2.47 -4.05 7.71
CA VAL A 47 -2.77 -5.07 8.73
C VAL A 47 -1.53 -5.90 9.10
N SER A 48 -0.63 -6.16 8.15
CA SER A 48 0.65 -6.85 8.41
C SER A 48 1.65 -5.99 9.21
N GLY A 49 1.39 -4.69 9.35
CA GLY A 49 2.26 -3.74 10.03
C GLY A 49 3.45 -3.25 9.19
N GLU A 50 3.49 -3.60 7.90
CA GLU A 50 4.54 -3.16 6.98
C GLU A 50 4.39 -1.69 6.60
N VAL A 51 3.16 -1.15 6.64
CA VAL A 51 2.84 0.24 6.32
C VAL A 51 1.97 0.87 7.39
N ARG A 52 2.29 2.10 7.81
CA ARG A 52 1.48 2.85 8.80
C ARG A 52 0.44 3.77 8.19
N CYS A 53 0.81 4.45 7.10
CA CYS A 53 -0.06 5.41 6.45
C CYS A 53 -0.03 5.22 4.93
N LEU A 54 -1.20 5.35 4.33
CA LEU A 54 -1.35 5.36 2.88
C LEU A 54 -1.49 6.80 2.39
N GLY A 55 -0.77 7.13 1.33
CA GLY A 55 -0.90 8.37 0.59
C GLY A 55 -1.32 8.10 -0.86
N ALA A 56 -1.83 9.12 -1.53
CA ALA A 56 -2.16 9.08 -2.94
C ALA A 56 -1.62 10.33 -3.63
N SER A 57 -1.01 10.15 -4.79
CA SER A 57 -0.58 11.23 -5.69
C SER A 57 -0.93 10.91 -7.15
N SER A 58 -0.90 11.93 -8.00
CA SER A 58 -1.12 11.85 -9.45
C SER A 58 -2.38 11.05 -9.88
N MET A 59 -3.50 11.32 -9.22
CA MET A 59 -4.84 10.86 -9.60
C MET A 59 -5.86 11.97 -9.38
N HIS A 60 -7.00 11.89 -10.05
CA HIS A 60 -8.11 12.82 -9.82
C HIS A 60 -8.75 12.58 -8.45
N ALA A 61 -9.29 13.63 -7.85
CA ALA A 61 -9.94 13.53 -6.54
C ALA A 61 -11.10 12.51 -6.51
N TRP A 62 -11.82 12.36 -7.64
CA TRP A 62 -12.90 11.39 -7.75
C TRP A 62 -12.42 9.94 -7.83
N GLU A 63 -11.22 9.68 -8.38
CA GLU A 63 -10.61 8.35 -8.41
C GLU A 63 -10.24 7.92 -6.98
N LEU A 64 -9.67 8.85 -6.21
CA LEU A 64 -9.40 8.63 -4.78
C LEU A 64 -10.69 8.38 -3.98
N ALA A 65 -11.74 9.18 -4.22
CA ALA A 65 -13.02 9.00 -3.55
C ALA A 65 -13.63 7.61 -3.84
N ARG A 66 -13.49 7.11 -5.08
CA ARG A 66 -13.95 5.78 -5.47
C ARG A 66 -13.18 4.67 -4.72
N LEU A 67 -11.85 4.76 -4.64
CA LEU A 67 -11.03 3.81 -3.87
C LEU A 67 -11.43 3.77 -2.39
N LEU A 68 -11.64 4.94 -1.78
CA LEU A 68 -12.08 5.04 -0.38
C LEU A 68 -13.49 4.46 -0.18
N TYR A 69 -14.39 4.70 -1.13
CA TYR A 69 -15.76 4.17 -1.09
C TYR A 69 -15.80 2.64 -1.20
N THR A 70 -14.98 2.04 -2.09
CA THR A 70 -14.85 0.58 -2.19
C THR A 70 -14.50 -0.06 -0.85
N THR A 71 -13.69 0.63 -0.03
CA THR A 71 -13.31 0.12 1.30
C THR A 71 -14.48 0.13 2.29
N GLN A 72 -15.29 1.19 2.29
CA GLN A 72 -16.43 1.35 3.22
C GLN A 72 -17.58 0.36 2.95
N MET A 73 -17.66 -0.21 1.75
CA MET A 73 -18.71 -1.15 1.39
C MET A 73 -18.40 -2.61 1.77
N HIS A 74 -17.17 -2.90 2.21
CA HIS A 74 -16.68 -4.26 2.43
C HIS A 74 -16.37 -4.60 3.89
N ASP A 75 -16.96 -3.85 4.85
CA ASP A 75 -16.97 -4.18 6.28
C ASP A 75 -17.99 -5.28 6.64
#